data_AF-A0A0C9T7Q7-F1
#
_entry.id   AF-A0A0C9T7Q7-F1
#
_cell.length_a   1.000
_cell.length_b   1.000
_cell.length_c   1.000
_cell.angle_alpha   90.00
_cell.angle_beta   90.00
_cell.angle_gamma   90.00
#
_symmetry.space_group_name_H-M   'P 1'
#
loop_
_entity.id
_entity.type
_entity.pdbx_description
1 polymer ?
#
loop_
_entity_poly.entity_id
_entity_poly.type
_entity_poly.pdbx_seq_one_letter_code
_entity_poly.pdbx_strand_id
1 'polypeptide(L)'
;MDNDIAGIPQALQKSGRPVKAIRARLEGKEGRLCGNLMGKCVDFSMRTVITGDPNLELDEVGVPRSITMNLMYPERVTPYNIAYLQELVQNGPTTYPGARYVVRDTGERIDLRYNKRADAFLLPAPVFEDSTTNLLHTAYAPVSERGGCSCS
;
A
#
# COMPACT_ATOMS: atom_id res chain seq x y z
N MET A 1 32.65 -15.38 -13.31
CA MET A 1 32.26 -15.01 -11.94
C MET A 1 32.62 -13.56 -11.69
N ASP A 2 33.88 -13.19 -11.89
CA ASP A 2 34.39 -11.81 -11.75
C ASP A 2 34.92 -11.29 -13.09
N ASN A 3 34.65 -10.01 -13.40
CA ASN A 3 35.12 -9.35 -14.61
C ASN A 3 36.22 -8.31 -14.32
N ASP A 4 36.48 -8.01 -13.04
CA ASP A 4 37.43 -7.00 -12.59
C ASP A 4 38.67 -7.65 -11.96
N ILE A 5 39.18 -8.69 -12.61
CA ILE A 5 40.38 -9.40 -12.16
C ILE A 5 41.61 -8.61 -12.61
N ALA A 6 42.49 -8.26 -11.66
CA ALA A 6 43.71 -7.52 -11.95
C ALA A 6 44.62 -8.29 -12.93
N GLY A 7 45.11 -7.62 -13.97
CA GLY A 7 46.04 -8.19 -14.95
C GLY A 7 45.38 -8.91 -16.14
N ILE A 8 44.05 -9.03 -16.18
CA ILE A 8 43.31 -9.60 -17.32
C ILE A 8 42.45 -8.48 -17.94
N PRO A 9 42.42 -8.33 -19.28
CA PRO A 9 41.54 -7.36 -19.91
C PRO A 9 40.08 -7.68 -19.61
N GLN A 10 39.32 -6.65 -19.20
CA GLN A 10 37.90 -6.79 -18.88
C GLN A 10 37.13 -7.29 -20.11
N ALA A 11 36.20 -8.23 -19.90
CA ALA A 11 35.30 -8.65 -20.96
C ALA A 11 34.33 -7.50 -21.26
N LEU A 12 34.29 -7.08 -22.53
CA LEU A 12 33.46 -6.00 -23.03
C LEU A 12 32.22 -6.58 -23.74
N GLN A 13 31.10 -5.89 -23.61
CA GLN A 13 29.92 -6.11 -24.43
C GLN A 13 30.19 -5.64 -25.87
N LYS A 14 29.33 -6.04 -26.81
CA LYS A 14 29.36 -5.55 -28.20
C LYS A 14 29.26 -4.01 -28.30
N SER A 15 28.72 -3.37 -27.27
CA SER A 15 28.59 -1.92 -27.11
C SER A 15 29.82 -1.24 -26.49
N GLY A 16 30.89 -1.98 -26.20
CA GLY A 16 32.10 -1.46 -25.55
C GLY A 16 31.97 -1.20 -24.05
N ARG A 17 30.84 -1.53 -23.42
CA ARG A 17 30.68 -1.45 -21.95
C ARG A 17 31.18 -2.74 -21.28
N PRO A 18 31.89 -2.68 -20.15
CA PRO A 18 32.28 -3.87 -19.40
C PRO A 18 31.06 -4.73 -19.00
N VAL A 19 31.20 -6.05 -19.10
CA VAL A 19 30.14 -6.98 -18.68
C VAL A 19 30.02 -6.94 -17.16
N LYS A 20 28.82 -6.62 -16.64
CA LYS A 20 28.54 -6.69 -15.20
C LYS A 20 28.53 -8.14 -14.71
N ALA A 21 29.62 -8.55 -14.06
CA ALA A 21 29.78 -9.83 -13.38
C ALA A 21 28.80 -10.02 -12.21
N ILE A 22 28.65 -11.27 -11.73
CA ILE A 22 27.76 -11.60 -10.61
C ILE A 22 28.24 -10.89 -9.33
N ARG A 23 29.55 -10.91 -9.07
CA ARG A 23 30.15 -10.20 -7.93
C ARG A 23 29.86 -8.71 -7.96
N ALA A 24 30.01 -8.06 -9.11
CA ALA A 24 29.68 -6.64 -9.30
C ALA A 24 28.19 -6.32 -9.12
N ARG A 25 27.30 -7.32 -9.18
CA ARG A 25 25.86 -7.14 -8.86
C ARG A 25 25.56 -7.33 -7.37
N LEU A 26 26.39 -8.10 -6.66
CA LEU A 26 26.21 -8.38 -5.23
C LEU A 26 26.90 -7.31 -4.37
N GLU A 27 28.12 -6.92 -4.75
CA GLU A 27 28.94 -5.94 -4.07
C GLU A 27 28.60 -4.49 -4.48
N GLY A 28 28.95 -3.54 -3.61
CA GLY A 28 28.80 -2.10 -3.86
C GLY A 28 27.53 -1.47 -3.28
N LYS A 29 27.50 -0.13 -3.26
CA LYS A 29 26.39 0.66 -2.71
C LYS A 29 25.08 0.47 -3.49
N GLU A 30 25.18 0.30 -4.81
CA GLU A 30 24.06 -0.03 -5.71
C GLU A 30 23.91 -1.54 -5.96
N GLY A 31 24.68 -2.37 -5.25
CA GLY A 31 24.59 -3.82 -5.34
C GLY A 31 23.30 -4.35 -4.68
N ARG A 32 22.98 -5.63 -4.94
CA ARG A 32 21.77 -6.26 -4.41
C ARG A 32 21.76 -6.34 -2.88
N LEU A 33 22.92 -6.44 -2.24
CA LEU A 33 22.99 -6.48 -0.78
C LEU A 33 22.50 -5.16 -0.17
N CYS A 34 23.18 -4.05 -0.48
CA CYS A 34 22.83 -2.75 0.11
C CYS A 34 21.57 -2.12 -0.52
N GLY A 35 21.41 -2.23 -1.84
CA GLY A 35 20.35 -1.52 -2.58
C GLY A 35 19.01 -2.23 -2.66
N ASN A 36 18.94 -3.53 -2.34
CA ASN A 36 17.68 -4.28 -2.43
C ASN A 36 17.34 -5.05 -1.15
N LEU A 37 18.34 -5.62 -0.46
CA LEU A 37 18.12 -6.40 0.76
C LEU A 37 18.14 -5.51 2.01
N MET A 38 19.12 -4.60 2.14
CA MET A 38 19.21 -3.69 3.30
C MET A 38 18.24 -2.51 3.21
N GLY A 39 17.92 -2.05 2.00
CA GLY A 39 16.92 -1.01 1.78
C GLY A 39 16.10 -1.32 0.54
N LYS A 40 14.78 -1.44 0.70
CA LYS A 40 13.85 -1.66 -0.41
C LYS A 40 12.82 -0.53 -0.42
N CYS A 41 12.39 -0.11 -1.60
CA CYS A 41 11.22 0.75 -1.71
C CYS A 41 9.98 0.04 -1.16
N VAL A 42 9.22 0.75 -0.33
CA VAL A 42 8.03 0.25 0.35
C VAL A 42 6.77 0.85 -0.26
N ASP A 43 5.76 0.02 -0.42
CA ASP A 43 4.41 0.44 -0.78
C ASP A 43 3.69 1.06 0.43
N PHE A 44 2.55 1.73 0.19
CA PHE A 44 1.74 2.39 1.23
C PHE A 44 2.48 3.48 2.04
N SER A 45 3.37 4.22 1.39
CA SER A 45 4.03 5.38 1.99
C SER A 45 3.69 6.66 1.23
N MET A 46 3.68 7.78 1.96
CA MET A 46 3.53 9.12 1.38
C MET A 46 4.63 10.06 1.91
N ARG A 47 4.91 11.12 1.16
CA ARG A 47 5.83 12.19 1.56
C ARG A 47 5.25 13.54 1.13
N THR A 48 5.19 14.50 2.05
CA THR A 48 4.65 15.84 1.83
C THR A 48 5.48 16.90 2.54
N VAL A 49 5.26 18.17 2.20
CA VAL A 49 5.79 19.30 2.95
C VAL A 49 5.05 19.43 4.28
N ILE A 50 5.79 19.70 5.35
CA ILE A 50 5.23 19.89 6.69
C ILE A 50 4.80 21.35 6.88
N THR A 51 3.70 21.57 7.58
CA THR A 51 3.24 22.89 8.04
C THR A 51 2.80 22.74 9.49
N GLY A 52 3.18 23.67 10.36
CA GLY A 52 2.81 23.63 11.77
C GLY A 52 1.39 24.14 11.99
N ASP A 53 0.57 23.39 12.71
CA ASP A 53 -0.76 23.81 13.17
C ASP A 53 -0.81 23.73 14.71
N PRO A 54 -1.02 24.85 15.42
CA PRO A 54 -1.08 24.87 16.88
C PRO A 54 -2.38 24.27 17.46
N ASN A 55 -3.39 23.98 16.65
CA ASN A 55 -4.66 23.41 17.13
C ASN A 55 -4.64 21.88 17.25
N LEU A 56 -3.54 21.25 16.81
CA LEU A 56 -3.38 19.81 16.75
C LEU A 56 -2.75 19.28 18.05
N GLU A 57 -3.19 18.12 18.52
CA GLU A 57 -2.58 17.47 19.69
C GLU A 57 -1.18 16.93 19.36
N LEU A 58 -0.37 16.65 20.39
CA LEU A 58 1.04 16.28 20.22
C LEU A 58 1.24 14.96 19.44
N ASP A 59 0.26 14.07 19.49
CA ASP A 59 0.22 12.76 18.85
C ASP A 59 -0.56 12.74 17.53
N GLU A 60 -1.16 13.86 17.14
CA GLU A 60 -1.95 13.98 15.92
C GLU A 60 -1.11 14.53 14.75
N VAL A 61 -1.45 14.15 13.53
CA VAL A 61 -0.84 14.66 12.29
C VAL A 61 -1.91 14.93 11.23
N GLY A 62 -1.84 16.11 10.61
CA GLY A 62 -2.72 16.45 9.50
C GLY A 62 -2.37 15.68 8.23
N VAL A 63 -3.35 14.96 7.67
CA VAL A 63 -3.20 14.24 6.39
C VAL A 63 -4.14 14.87 5.35
N PRO A 64 -3.62 15.27 4.16
CA PRO A 64 -4.47 15.86 3.14
C PRO A 64 -5.37 14.82 2.48
N ARG A 65 -6.60 15.23 2.15
CA ARG A 65 -7.63 14.37 1.51
C ARG A 65 -7.17 13.64 0.26
N SER A 66 -6.35 14.29 -0.58
CA SER A 66 -5.81 13.69 -1.80
C SER A 66 -4.98 12.43 -1.54
N ILE A 67 -4.34 12.37 -0.37
CA ILE A 67 -3.54 11.21 0.01
C ILE A 67 -4.38 10.19 0.76
N THR A 68 -5.31 10.64 1.62
CA THR A 68 -6.24 9.74 2.29
C THR A 68 -7.04 8.92 1.27
N MET A 69 -7.45 9.49 0.14
CA MET A 69 -8.13 8.75 -0.95
C MET A 69 -7.26 7.68 -1.66
N ASN A 70 -5.94 7.71 -1.50
CA ASN A 70 -5.02 6.79 -2.17
C ASN A 70 -4.42 5.75 -1.23
N LEU A 71 -4.12 6.13 0.01
CA LEU A 71 -3.64 5.23 1.06
C LEU A 71 -4.79 4.35 1.56
N MET A 72 -4.47 3.16 2.02
CA MET A 72 -5.45 2.09 2.13
C MET A 72 -4.99 1.13 3.21
N TYR A 73 -5.90 0.72 4.09
CA TYR A 73 -5.59 -0.21 5.18
C TYR A 73 -6.48 -1.45 5.11
N PRO A 74 -5.92 -2.66 5.07
CA PRO A 74 -6.71 -3.89 5.06
C PRO A 74 -7.21 -4.20 6.48
N GLU A 75 -8.50 -4.01 6.71
CA GLU A 75 -9.24 -4.39 7.91
C GLU A 75 -10.02 -5.69 7.68
N ARG A 76 -9.97 -6.62 8.64
CA ARG A 76 -10.73 -7.87 8.53
C ARG A 76 -12.20 -7.64 8.89
N VAL A 77 -13.12 -8.22 8.11
CA VAL A 77 -14.54 -8.23 8.46
C VAL A 77 -14.75 -9.11 9.69
N THR A 78 -15.43 -8.56 10.67
CA THR A 78 -15.89 -9.16 11.92
C THR A 78 -17.38 -8.87 12.09
N PRO A 79 -18.12 -9.64 12.91
CA PRO A 79 -19.53 -9.34 13.15
C PRO A 79 -19.76 -7.96 13.78
N TYR A 80 -18.75 -7.38 14.42
CA TYR A 80 -18.84 -6.07 15.07
C TYR A 80 -18.66 -4.90 14.09
N ASN A 81 -17.82 -5.04 13.06
CA ASN A 81 -17.51 -3.95 12.11
C ASN A 81 -18.26 -4.08 10.78
N ILE A 82 -19.04 -5.15 10.58
CA ILE A 82 -19.69 -5.43 9.29
C ILE A 82 -20.58 -4.27 8.80
N ALA A 83 -21.36 -3.66 9.68
CA ALA A 83 -22.26 -2.55 9.31
C ALA A 83 -21.47 -1.32 8.85
N TYR A 84 -20.37 -1.01 9.53
CA TYR A 84 -19.49 0.10 9.18
C TYR A 84 -18.76 -0.14 7.85
N LEU A 85 -18.22 -1.35 7.66
CA LEU A 85 -17.52 -1.70 6.42
C LEU A 85 -18.49 -1.74 5.22
N GLN A 86 -19.73 -2.18 5.42
CA GLN A 86 -20.79 -2.12 4.39
C GLN A 86 -21.01 -0.70 3.89
N GLU A 87 -21.13 0.28 4.79
CA GLU A 87 -21.30 1.69 4.44
C GLU A 87 -20.12 2.22 3.62
N LEU A 88 -18.88 1.86 3.99
CA LEU A 88 -17.68 2.25 3.24
C LEU A 88 -17.64 1.67 1.82
N VAL A 89 -18.07 0.40 1.64
CA VAL A 89 -18.21 -0.19 0.30
C VAL A 89 -19.25 0.58 -0.50
N GLN A 90 -20.38 0.93 0.11
CA GLN A 90 -21.51 1.58 -0.55
C GLN A 90 -21.14 3.00 -1.02
N ASN A 91 -20.36 3.73 -0.22
CA ASN A 91 -19.81 5.05 -0.59
C ASN A 91 -18.82 4.95 -1.77
N GLY A 92 -18.16 3.80 -1.91
CA GLY A 92 -17.23 3.51 -3.00
C GLY A 92 -15.91 4.28 -2.91
N PRO A 93 -15.12 4.32 -4.00
CA PRO A 93 -13.76 4.86 -3.98
C PRO A 93 -13.66 6.36 -4.24
N THR A 94 -14.75 7.04 -4.59
CA THR A 94 -14.74 8.46 -5.00
C THR A 94 -15.00 9.42 -3.85
N THR A 95 -15.69 8.95 -2.80
CA THR A 95 -16.11 9.76 -1.67
C THR A 95 -15.39 9.26 -0.42
N TYR A 96 -14.80 10.18 0.34
CA TYR A 96 -14.22 9.88 1.65
C TYR A 96 -15.28 10.13 2.73
N PRO A 97 -15.47 9.22 3.70
CA PRO A 97 -14.84 7.90 3.86
C PRO A 97 -15.48 6.83 2.97
N GLY A 98 -14.65 5.92 2.44
CA GLY A 98 -15.09 4.88 1.51
C GLY A 98 -14.16 3.68 1.44
N ALA A 99 -14.19 2.94 0.34
CA ALA A 99 -13.31 1.81 0.12
C ALA A 99 -12.99 1.61 -1.36
N ARG A 100 -11.88 0.94 -1.62
CA ARG A 100 -11.38 0.75 -2.99
C ARG A 100 -11.38 -0.71 -3.44
N TYR A 101 -10.98 -1.62 -2.56
CA TYR A 101 -10.90 -3.04 -2.86
C TYR A 101 -11.58 -3.89 -1.81
N VAL A 102 -12.26 -4.92 -2.28
CA VAL A 102 -12.78 -6.02 -1.46
C VAL A 102 -11.99 -7.26 -1.83
N VAL A 103 -11.37 -7.89 -0.84
CA VAL A 103 -10.66 -9.16 -1.01
C VAL A 103 -11.51 -10.28 -0.41
N ARG A 104 -11.82 -11.29 -1.23
CA ARG A 104 -12.55 -12.47 -0.79
C ARG A 104 -11.61 -13.51 -0.16
N ASP A 105 -12.18 -14.47 0.57
CA ASP A 105 -11.43 -15.60 1.12
C ASP A 105 -10.76 -16.46 0.01
N THR A 106 -11.31 -16.42 -1.21
CA THR A 106 -10.71 -17.05 -2.41
C THR A 106 -9.43 -16.36 -2.91
N GLY A 107 -9.06 -15.21 -2.33
CA GLY A 107 -7.95 -14.37 -2.78
C GLY A 107 -8.30 -13.48 -3.98
N GLU A 108 -9.54 -13.54 -4.47
CA GLU A 108 -10.01 -12.67 -5.55
C GLU A 108 -10.14 -11.23 -5.05
N ARG A 109 -9.54 -10.30 -5.80
CA ARG A 109 -9.58 -8.87 -5.50
C ARG A 109 -10.57 -8.18 -6.43
N ILE A 110 -11.61 -7.61 -5.86
CA ILE A 110 -12.65 -6.89 -6.59
C ILE A 110 -12.39 -5.40 -6.44
N ASP A 111 -12.25 -4.70 -7.57
CA ASP A 111 -12.13 -3.24 -7.61
C ASP A 111 -13.53 -2.60 -7.64
N LEU A 112 -13.81 -1.76 -6.65
CA LEU A 112 -15.10 -1.07 -6.49
C LEU A 112 -15.31 0.06 -7.51
N ARG A 113 -14.28 0.47 -8.25
CA ARG A 113 -14.41 1.49 -9.32
C ARG A 113 -15.28 1.02 -10.47
N TYR A 114 -15.18 -0.25 -10.81
CA TYR A 114 -15.82 -0.81 -12.00
C TYR A 114 -17.03 -1.67 -11.65
N ASN A 115 -17.07 -2.23 -10.45
CA ASN A 115 -18.10 -3.18 -10.05
C ASN A 115 -19.09 -2.56 -9.05
N LYS A 116 -20.14 -1.91 -9.58
CA LYS A 116 -21.18 -1.22 -8.78
C LYS A 116 -22.12 -2.15 -8.00
N ARG A 117 -22.00 -3.48 -8.13
CA ARG A 117 -22.80 -4.45 -7.38
C ARG A 117 -22.16 -4.74 -6.01
N ALA A 118 -22.01 -3.71 -5.19
CA ALA A 118 -21.49 -3.78 -3.82
C ALA A 118 -22.35 -4.69 -2.91
N ASP A 119 -23.66 -4.73 -3.16
CA ASP A 119 -24.67 -5.32 -2.28
C ASP A 119 -24.60 -6.86 -2.18
N ALA A 120 -23.93 -7.53 -3.12
CA ALA A 120 -23.90 -8.99 -3.23
C ALA A 120 -22.72 -9.66 -2.51
N PHE A 121 -21.82 -8.91 -1.88
CA PHE A 121 -20.54 -9.45 -1.39
C PHE A 121 -20.46 -9.65 0.12
N LEU A 122 -21.47 -9.22 0.87
CA LEU A 122 -21.52 -9.31 2.33
C LEU A 122 -22.76 -10.11 2.74
N LEU A 123 -22.80 -11.38 2.35
CA LEU A 123 -23.75 -12.31 2.95
C LEU A 123 -23.28 -12.60 4.38
N PRO A 124 -24.15 -12.53 5.40
CA PRO A 124 -23.86 -13.12 6.69
C PRO A 124 -23.82 -14.63 6.48
N ALA A 125 -22.62 -15.22 6.43
CA ALA A 125 -22.52 -16.66 6.62
C ALA A 125 -23.13 -16.99 8.00
N PRO A 126 -23.99 -18.02 8.12
CA PRO A 126 -24.55 -18.41 9.40
C PRO A 126 -23.39 -18.79 10.33
N VAL A 127 -23.49 -18.31 11.58
CA VAL A 127 -22.67 -18.68 12.73
C VAL A 127 -22.24 -20.14 12.66
N PHE A 128 -20.98 -20.36 12.31
CA PHE A 128 -20.24 -21.58 12.58
C PHE A 128 -18.89 -21.14 13.14
N GLU A 129 -18.65 -21.47 14.42
CA GLU A 129 -17.31 -21.54 14.96
C GLU A 129 -16.51 -22.46 14.04
N ASP A 130 -15.56 -21.88 13.33
CA ASP A 130 -14.19 -22.34 13.25
C ASP A 130 -13.38 -21.26 12.55
N SER A 131 -12.17 -21.03 13.04
CA SER A 131 -11.17 -20.10 12.52
C SER A 131 -11.13 -20.05 10.99
N THR A 132 -11.53 -18.93 10.36
CA THR A 132 -11.08 -18.41 9.03
C THR A 132 -12.18 -17.77 8.18
N THR A 133 -12.79 -16.68 8.63
CA THR A 133 -13.36 -15.70 7.68
C THR A 133 -12.49 -14.46 7.72
N ASN A 134 -11.86 -14.18 6.58
CA ASN A 134 -10.69 -13.34 6.47
C ASN A 134 -10.86 -12.42 5.26
N LEU A 135 -12.05 -11.79 5.17
CA LEU A 135 -12.33 -10.75 4.22
C LEU A 135 -11.54 -9.51 4.66
N LEU A 136 -10.40 -9.26 4.02
CA LEU A 136 -9.64 -8.02 4.19
C LEU A 136 -10.34 -6.93 3.38
N HIS A 137 -11.20 -6.18 4.05
CA HIS A 137 -11.75 -4.96 3.53
C HIS A 137 -10.70 -3.86 3.59
N THR A 138 -10.33 -3.28 2.45
CA THR A 138 -9.35 -2.19 2.45
C THR A 138 -10.06 -0.88 2.75
N ALA A 139 -10.29 -0.60 4.03
CA ALA A 139 -10.88 0.66 4.50
C ALA A 139 -9.82 1.75 4.62
N TYR A 140 -10.24 3.01 4.48
CA TYR A 140 -9.40 4.14 4.88
C TYR A 140 -9.37 4.20 6.41
N ALA A 141 -8.19 4.42 7.01
CA ALA A 141 -8.14 4.76 8.42
C ALA A 141 -8.91 6.07 8.65
N PRO A 142 -9.82 6.15 9.64
CA PRO A 142 -10.47 7.39 9.99
C PRO A 142 -9.42 8.32 10.60
N VAL A 143 -8.86 9.22 9.81
CA VAL A 143 -8.10 10.37 10.35
C VAL A 143 -9.13 11.44 10.68
N SER A 144 -9.13 11.88 11.94
CA SER A 144 -9.91 12.99 12.46
C SER A 144 -9.67 14.24 11.61
N GLU A 145 -10.52 14.50 10.61
CA GLU A 145 -10.49 15.74 9.84
C GLU A 145 -11.14 16.86 10.66
N ARG A 146 -10.41 17.42 11.63
CA ARG A 146 -10.72 18.74 12.16
C ARG A 146 -9.90 19.78 11.42
N GLY A 147 -10.50 20.37 10.39
CA GLY A 147 -9.98 21.57 9.72
C GLY A 147 -9.46 21.32 8.30
N GLY A 148 -10.19 21.83 7.31
CA GLY A 148 -9.72 21.85 5.94
C GLY A 148 -8.65 22.92 5.74
N CYS A 149 -7.42 22.51 5.45
CA CYS A 149 -6.50 23.38 4.72
C CYS A 149 -6.90 23.39 3.24
N SER A 150 -7.58 24.45 2.81
CA SER A 150 -7.75 24.77 1.39
C SER A 150 -6.40 25.18 0.81
N CYS A 151 -5.76 24.30 0.04
CA CYS A 151 -4.67 24.69 -0.84
C CYS A 151 -5.29 25.29 -2.11
N SER A 152 -5.35 26.63 -2.16
CA SER A 152 -5.49 27.41 -3.39
C SER A 152 -4.10 27.71 -3.96
#